data_AF-A0A6L6Y3T6-F1
#
_entry.id   AF-A0A6L6Y3T6-F1
#
_cell.length_a   1.000
_cell.length_b   1.000
_cell.length_c   1.000
_cell.angle_alpha   90.00
_cell.angle_beta   90.00
_cell.angle_gamma   90.00
#
_symmetry.space_group_name_H-M   'P 1'
#
loop_
_entity.id
_entity.type
_entity.pdbx_description
1 polymer ?
#
loop_
_entity_poly.entity_id
_entity_poly.type
_entity_poly.pdbx_seq_one_letter_code
_entity_poly.pdbx_strand_id
1 'polypeptide(L)'
;MKASSYLKMKLQSDRQLAVYGQQGVTSTWKAMKGIGSDIYSGVERVSWYSSCLIPRYHDVCNKLVSEEQRMYKSILSVFRYHDVIGHMFYLYFEMIINDSKNDNQQGSVRYVDSKITQMATKVPVGRATRFALALTLSKALSASDLVSDAVIKRLSKRTPAIVMALQLFGSEQKCAIAARQLKTLDPSYYAILYNAEVEMLYYFIDPILSDVIKQYQMRFYNNYDEFYAYLKSHYHV
;
A
#
# COMPACT_ATOMS: atom_id res chain seq x y z
N MET A 1 -16.85 0.31 11.14
CA MET A 1 -17.15 1.59 10.45
C MET A 1 -17.36 2.70 11.48
N LYS A 2 -17.08 3.95 11.11
CA LYS A 2 -17.72 5.22 11.54
C LYS A 2 -16.85 6.33 12.14
N ALA A 3 -15.74 6.11 12.86
CA ALA A 3 -15.05 7.27 13.49
C ALA A 3 -14.37 8.23 12.49
N SER A 4 -13.69 7.69 11.46
CA SER A 4 -12.96 8.50 10.46
C SER A 4 -13.86 9.03 9.34
N SER A 5 -14.86 8.25 8.90
CA SER A 5 -15.89 8.73 7.97
C SER A 5 -16.80 9.76 8.62
N TYR A 6 -17.11 9.63 9.92
CA TYR A 6 -17.74 10.69 10.70
C TYR A 6 -16.85 11.92 10.80
N LEU A 7 -15.53 11.78 10.98
CA LEU A 7 -14.60 12.92 11.00
C LEU A 7 -14.50 13.64 9.67
N LYS A 8 -14.37 12.88 8.56
CA LYS A 8 -14.35 13.42 7.20
C LYS A 8 -15.68 14.10 6.87
N MET A 9 -16.79 13.47 7.24
CA MET A 9 -18.13 14.02 7.04
C MET A 9 -18.40 15.23 7.95
N LYS A 10 -17.89 15.22 9.19
CA LYS A 10 -17.98 16.34 10.14
C LYS A 10 -17.13 17.53 9.69
N LEU A 11 -15.92 17.29 9.21
CA LEU A 11 -15.08 18.34 8.64
C LEU A 11 -15.59 18.80 7.27
N GLN A 12 -16.23 17.93 6.47
CA GLN A 12 -16.95 18.33 5.26
C GLN A 12 -18.22 19.14 5.58
N SER A 13 -18.93 18.80 6.66
CA SER A 13 -20.11 19.51 7.15
C SER A 13 -19.74 20.85 7.76
N ASP A 14 -18.71 20.90 8.61
CA ASP A 14 -18.16 22.13 9.19
C ASP A 14 -17.44 22.97 8.12
N ARG A 15 -16.96 22.36 7.03
CA ARG A 15 -16.50 23.06 5.81
C ARG A 15 -17.65 23.76 5.09
N GLN A 16 -18.90 23.31 5.19
CA GLN A 16 -20.06 24.07 4.71
C GLN A 16 -20.32 25.32 5.58
N LEU A 17 -19.88 25.34 6.84
CA LEU A 17 -19.89 26.52 7.72
C LEU A 17 -18.64 27.41 7.52
N ALA A 18 -17.49 26.86 7.12
CA ALA A 18 -16.32 27.64 6.70
C ALA A 18 -16.52 28.39 5.36
N VAL A 19 -17.65 28.16 4.68
CA VAL A 19 -18.10 28.91 3.49
C VAL A 19 -18.36 30.39 3.80
N TYR A 20 -18.44 30.82 5.07
CA TYR A 20 -18.54 32.25 5.40
C TYR A 20 -17.25 33.06 5.15
N GLY A 21 -16.14 32.42 4.76
CA GLY A 21 -14.99 33.05 4.09
C GLY A 21 -15.13 33.03 2.56
N GLN A 22 -16.26 33.47 2.04
CA GLN A 22 -16.80 32.97 0.76
C GLN A 22 -16.05 33.41 -0.50
N GLN A 23 -15.33 34.54 -0.49
CA GLN A 23 -14.68 35.08 -1.70
C GLN A 23 -13.22 34.65 -1.90
N GLY A 24 -12.43 34.46 -0.82
CA GLY A 24 -11.00 34.08 -0.94
C GLY A 24 -10.79 32.57 -1.10
N VAL A 25 -11.67 31.76 -0.49
CA VAL A 25 -11.54 30.30 -0.51
C VAL A 25 -12.05 29.73 -1.84
N THR A 26 -13.27 30.09 -2.28
CA THR A 26 -13.85 29.56 -3.53
C THR A 26 -13.07 29.96 -4.79
N SER A 27 -12.47 31.15 -4.83
CA SER A 27 -11.61 31.62 -5.92
C SER A 27 -10.30 30.82 -5.97
N THR A 28 -9.68 30.56 -4.81
CA THR A 28 -8.49 29.70 -4.70
C THR A 28 -8.78 28.24 -5.07
N TRP A 29 -9.92 27.67 -4.64
CA TRP A 29 -10.34 26.30 -5.01
C TRP A 29 -10.68 26.16 -6.50
N LYS A 30 -11.28 27.19 -7.13
CA LYS A 30 -11.51 27.21 -8.59
C LYS A 30 -10.20 27.33 -9.36
N ALA A 31 -9.26 28.16 -8.89
CA ALA A 31 -7.93 28.30 -9.48
C ALA A 31 -7.08 27.02 -9.36
N MET A 32 -7.29 26.23 -8.29
CA MET A 32 -6.56 24.97 -8.06
C MET A 32 -7.07 23.78 -8.89
N LYS A 33 -8.24 23.85 -9.53
CA LYS A 33 -8.74 22.75 -10.40
C LYS A 33 -7.84 22.47 -11.61
N GLY A 34 -6.99 23.42 -12.01
CA GLY A 34 -6.00 23.25 -13.08
C GLY A 34 -4.60 22.83 -12.61
N ILE A 35 -4.39 22.65 -11.31
CA ILE A 35 -3.08 22.39 -10.70
C ILE A 35 -2.97 20.88 -10.37
N GLY A 36 -1.77 20.29 -10.51
CA GLY A 36 -1.54 18.85 -10.35
C GLY A 36 -2.04 18.25 -9.02
N SER A 37 -2.50 17.00 -9.07
CA SER A 37 -3.17 16.31 -7.93
C SER A 37 -2.38 16.27 -6.62
N ASP A 38 -1.04 16.31 -6.68
CA ASP A 38 -0.16 16.39 -5.50
C ASP A 38 -0.22 17.74 -4.80
N ILE A 39 -0.29 18.83 -5.56
CA ILE A 39 -0.37 20.18 -4.99
C ILE A 39 -1.74 20.36 -4.33
N TYR A 40 -2.79 19.81 -4.95
CA TYR A 40 -4.13 19.77 -4.37
C TYR A 40 -4.15 19.00 -3.04
N SER A 41 -3.59 17.78 -2.99
CA SER A 41 -3.54 16.99 -1.76
C SER A 41 -2.65 17.62 -0.69
N GLY A 42 -1.61 18.36 -1.09
CA GLY A 42 -0.75 19.12 -0.20
C GLY A 42 -1.46 20.29 0.46
N VAL A 43 -2.20 21.09 -0.32
CA VAL A 43 -3.03 22.20 0.20
C VAL A 43 -4.12 21.67 1.12
N GLU A 44 -4.75 20.56 0.73
CA GLU A 44 -5.69 19.87 1.60
C GLU A 44 -5.00 19.55 2.93
N ARG A 45 -3.89 18.79 2.95
CA ARG A 45 -3.18 18.39 4.18
C ARG A 45 -2.75 19.58 5.05
N VAL A 46 -2.21 20.65 4.46
CA VAL A 46 -1.82 21.87 5.20
C VAL A 46 -3.02 22.51 5.91
N SER A 47 -4.20 22.49 5.29
CA SER A 47 -5.41 23.02 5.92
C SER A 47 -5.83 22.25 7.19
N TRP A 48 -5.45 20.97 7.32
CA TRP A 48 -5.74 20.20 8.53
C TRP A 48 -4.84 20.57 9.71
N TYR A 49 -3.64 21.11 9.48
CA TYR A 49 -2.76 21.55 10.56
C TYR A 49 -3.32 22.70 11.39
N SER A 50 -4.29 23.46 10.86
CA SER A 50 -5.01 24.45 11.68
C SER A 50 -5.77 23.80 12.85
N SER A 51 -6.06 22.50 12.77
CA SER A 51 -6.67 21.74 13.87
C SER A 51 -5.77 21.65 15.11
N CYS A 52 -4.45 21.77 14.94
CA CYS A 52 -3.50 21.79 16.06
C CYS A 52 -3.55 23.07 16.88
N LEU A 53 -4.07 24.17 16.33
CA LEU A 53 -4.21 25.46 17.02
C LEU A 53 -5.45 25.54 17.91
N ILE A 54 -6.41 24.63 17.70
CA ILE A 54 -7.71 24.64 18.40
C ILE A 54 -7.78 23.42 19.33
N PRO A 55 -7.89 23.60 20.66
CA PRO A 55 -7.88 22.50 21.64
C PRO A 55 -8.95 21.42 21.38
N ARG A 56 -10.09 21.81 20.79
CA ARG A 56 -11.21 20.91 20.48
C ARG A 56 -10.88 19.85 19.41
N TYR A 57 -9.86 20.06 18.59
CA TYR A 57 -9.48 19.16 17.49
C TYR A 57 -8.12 18.49 17.71
N HIS A 58 -7.73 18.35 18.98
CA HIS A 58 -6.44 17.74 19.36
C HIS A 58 -6.31 16.27 18.89
N ASP A 59 -7.43 15.54 18.77
CA ASP A 59 -7.43 14.17 18.25
C ASP A 59 -7.07 14.11 16.75
N VAL A 60 -7.43 15.14 15.98
CA VAL A 60 -7.05 15.28 14.56
C VAL A 60 -5.56 15.61 14.45
N CYS A 61 -5.09 16.54 15.30
CA CYS A 61 -3.68 16.91 15.36
C CYS A 61 -2.79 15.70 15.71
N ASN A 62 -3.17 14.92 16.73
CA ASN A 62 -2.41 13.73 17.13
C ASN A 62 -2.35 12.67 16.03
N LYS A 63 -3.43 12.53 15.23
CA LYS A 63 -3.42 11.65 14.06
C LYS A 63 -2.44 12.13 12.99
N LEU A 64 -2.45 13.43 12.66
CA LEU A 64 -1.49 14.03 11.73
C LEU A 64 -0.06 13.77 12.19
N VAL A 65 0.28 14.10 13.44
CA VAL A 65 1.62 13.86 14.01
C VAL A 65 2.02 12.38 13.95
N SER A 66 1.08 11.47 14.23
CA SER A 66 1.35 10.02 14.10
C SER A 66 1.55 9.57 12.65
N GLU A 67 0.97 10.28 11.67
CA GLU A 67 1.18 10.03 10.24
C GLU A 67 2.56 10.51 9.80
N GLU A 68 2.98 11.70 10.25
CA GLU A 68 4.33 12.21 10.03
C GLU A 68 5.40 11.25 10.57
N GLN A 69 5.21 10.75 11.81
CA GLN A 69 6.18 9.83 12.42
C GLN A 69 6.29 8.50 11.66
N ARG A 70 5.16 7.98 11.16
CA ARG A 70 5.14 6.74 10.36
C ARG A 70 5.76 6.94 8.99
N MET A 71 5.46 8.05 8.33
CA MET A 71 6.10 8.42 7.07
C MET A 71 7.61 8.54 7.25
N TYR A 72 8.08 9.19 8.31
CA TYR A 72 9.50 9.29 8.63
C TYR A 72 10.16 7.92 8.80
N LYS A 73 9.54 7.00 9.54
CA LYS A 73 10.02 5.62 9.68
C LYS A 73 10.05 4.87 8.36
N SER A 74 9.02 5.04 7.53
CA SER A 74 8.95 4.50 6.18
C SER A 74 10.01 5.07 5.24
N ILE A 75 10.42 6.32 5.39
CA ILE A 75 11.55 6.86 4.63
C ILE A 75 12.87 6.26 5.14
N LEU A 76 13.04 6.13 6.46
CA LEU A 76 14.24 5.51 7.03
C LEU A 76 14.40 4.04 6.65
N SER A 77 13.29 3.30 6.52
CA SER A 77 13.33 1.90 6.10
C SER A 77 13.82 1.74 4.66
N VAL A 78 13.77 2.80 3.82
CA VAL A 78 14.42 2.80 2.49
C VAL A 78 15.92 2.64 2.56
N PHE A 79 16.56 3.20 3.57
CA PHE A 79 18.00 3.00 3.80
C PHE A 79 18.31 1.70 4.54
N ARG A 80 17.32 1.16 5.28
CA ARG A 80 17.45 -0.10 6.02
C ARG A 80 17.40 -1.32 5.09
N TYR A 81 16.53 -1.29 4.07
CA TYR A 81 16.35 -2.38 3.13
C TYR A 81 16.94 -2.00 1.77
N HIS A 82 17.89 -2.80 1.26
CA HIS A 82 18.53 -2.55 -0.03
C HIS A 82 17.53 -2.56 -1.21
N ASP A 83 16.47 -3.36 -1.13
CA ASP A 83 15.33 -3.35 -2.06
C ASP A 83 14.03 -3.42 -1.25
N VAL A 84 13.49 -2.24 -0.89
CA VAL A 84 12.27 -2.14 -0.10
C VAL A 84 11.07 -2.67 -0.87
N ILE A 85 11.01 -2.44 -2.18
CA ILE A 85 9.87 -2.87 -3.00
C ILE A 85 9.84 -4.39 -3.06
N GLY A 86 10.99 -5.01 -3.35
CA GLY A 86 11.14 -6.46 -3.30
C GLY A 86 10.84 -7.03 -1.91
N HIS A 87 11.24 -6.33 -0.85
CA HIS A 87 10.90 -6.74 0.51
C HIS A 87 9.39 -6.72 0.77
N MET A 88 8.67 -5.70 0.30
CA MET A 88 7.22 -5.60 0.42
C MET A 88 6.51 -6.75 -0.32
N PHE A 89 6.93 -7.08 -1.55
CA PHE A 89 6.42 -8.25 -2.27
C PHE A 89 6.72 -9.57 -1.54
N TYR A 90 7.93 -9.70 -0.99
CA TYR A 90 8.33 -10.90 -0.24
C TYR A 90 7.44 -11.12 0.98
N LEU A 91 7.20 -10.08 1.78
CA LEU A 91 6.30 -10.13 2.93
C LEU A 91 4.88 -10.56 2.55
N TYR A 92 4.41 -10.18 1.36
CA TYR A 92 3.09 -10.58 0.86
C TYR A 92 3.04 -12.07 0.53
N PHE A 93 4.00 -12.57 -0.24
CA PHE A 93 4.03 -13.99 -0.60
C PHE A 93 4.31 -14.89 0.61
N GLU A 94 5.17 -14.45 1.53
CA GLU A 94 5.41 -15.12 2.81
C GLU A 94 4.11 -15.24 3.61
N MET A 95 3.30 -14.17 3.69
CA MET A 95 2.00 -14.22 4.34
C MET A 95 1.10 -15.29 3.72
N ILE A 96 0.97 -15.30 2.38
CA ILE A 96 0.13 -16.28 1.67
C ILE A 96 0.60 -17.73 1.93
N ILE A 97 1.91 -17.98 1.85
CA ILE A 97 2.49 -19.31 2.06
C ILE A 97 2.19 -19.79 3.48
N ASN A 98 2.26 -18.89 4.46
CA ASN A 98 1.97 -19.22 5.86
C ASN A 98 0.47 -19.41 6.11
N ASP A 99 -0.40 -18.66 5.42
CA ASP A 99 -1.86 -18.73 5.59
C ASP A 99 -2.46 -20.01 4.99
N SER A 100 -2.01 -20.42 3.79
CA SER A 100 -2.38 -21.69 3.12
C SER A 100 -2.15 -22.95 3.98
N LYS A 101 -1.29 -22.86 5.00
CA LYS A 101 -1.00 -23.97 5.91
C LYS A 101 -2.04 -24.12 7.03
N ASN A 102 -2.60 -23.03 7.55
CA ASN A 102 -3.50 -23.09 8.71
C ASN A 102 -4.79 -23.85 8.41
N ASP A 103 -5.23 -23.83 7.14
CA ASP A 103 -6.41 -24.56 6.66
C ASP A 103 -6.10 -26.04 6.33
N ASN A 104 -4.89 -26.32 5.85
CA ASN A 104 -4.46 -27.68 5.46
C ASN A 104 -4.01 -28.58 6.64
N GLN A 105 -3.91 -28.05 7.87
CA GLN A 105 -3.55 -28.86 9.05
C GLN A 105 -4.68 -29.76 9.56
N GLN A 106 -5.91 -29.63 9.04
CA GLN A 106 -7.01 -30.54 9.40
C GLN A 106 -7.17 -31.72 8.44
N GLY A 107 -6.39 -31.80 7.36
CA GLY A 107 -6.51 -32.92 6.43
C GLY A 107 -5.30 -33.12 5.53
N SER A 108 -4.29 -33.84 6.01
CA SER A 108 -3.69 -34.96 5.26
C SER A 108 -2.36 -35.40 5.89
N VAL A 109 -2.44 -36.39 6.77
CA VAL A 109 -1.48 -37.49 6.69
C VAL A 109 -1.83 -38.23 5.40
N ARG A 110 -1.00 -38.13 4.37
CA ARG A 110 -1.14 -39.03 3.22
C ARG A 110 0.23 -39.38 2.65
N TYR A 111 0.59 -40.62 2.96
CA TYR A 111 1.59 -41.49 2.37
C TYR A 111 1.99 -41.10 0.94
N VAL A 112 3.30 -40.98 0.71
CA VAL A 112 3.88 -41.01 -0.63
C VAL A 112 4.43 -42.41 -0.85
N ASP A 113 3.61 -43.25 -1.48
CA ASP A 113 4.06 -44.46 -2.16
C ASP A 113 4.26 -44.14 -3.66
N SER A 114 5.17 -44.92 -4.21
CA SER A 114 5.92 -44.85 -5.45
C SER A 114 5.14 -44.93 -6.76
N LYS A 115 5.89 -44.56 -7.82
CA LYS A 115 5.73 -44.87 -9.26
C LYS A 115 5.12 -43.78 -10.16
N ILE A 116 6.04 -43.13 -10.87
CA ILE A 116 6.04 -42.82 -12.31
C ILE A 116 4.64 -42.67 -12.96
N THR A 117 4.28 -41.43 -13.28
CA THR A 117 3.40 -41.15 -14.42
C THR A 117 3.87 -39.88 -15.12
N GLN A 118 4.12 -40.04 -16.42
CA GLN A 118 4.65 -39.07 -17.35
C GLN A 118 3.49 -38.16 -17.80
N MET A 119 3.30 -37.02 -17.13
CA MET A 119 2.68 -35.78 -17.62
C MET A 119 2.38 -34.88 -16.40
N ALA A 120 3.06 -33.73 -16.35
CA ALA A 120 2.85 -32.65 -15.39
C ALA A 120 2.59 -33.09 -13.94
N THR A 121 3.57 -33.75 -13.31
CA THR A 121 3.48 -34.03 -11.88
C THR A 121 3.54 -32.72 -11.11
N LYS A 122 2.41 -32.32 -10.52
CA LYS A 122 2.38 -31.41 -9.37
C LYS A 122 3.21 -32.05 -8.27
N VAL A 123 4.52 -31.81 -8.30
CA VAL A 123 5.44 -32.18 -7.23
C VAL A 123 5.02 -31.35 -6.02
N PRO A 124 4.75 -31.96 -4.86
CA PRO A 124 4.49 -31.20 -3.64
C PRO A 124 5.75 -30.39 -3.32
N VAL A 125 5.71 -29.10 -3.62
CA VAL A 125 6.82 -28.17 -3.42
C VAL A 125 7.00 -27.96 -1.92
N GLY A 126 8.16 -28.35 -1.40
CA GLY A 126 8.49 -28.17 0.02
C GLY A 126 8.46 -26.70 0.43
N ARG A 127 8.22 -26.44 1.73
CA ARG A 127 8.09 -25.07 2.27
C ARG A 127 9.30 -24.18 1.95
N ALA A 128 10.51 -24.72 2.09
CA ALA A 128 11.74 -24.00 1.75
C ALA A 128 11.78 -23.60 0.27
N THR A 129 11.27 -24.46 -0.61
CA THR A 129 11.19 -24.19 -2.05
C THR A 129 10.14 -23.11 -2.35
N ARG A 130 8.97 -23.11 -1.67
CA ARG A 130 7.98 -22.03 -1.83
C ARG A 130 8.52 -20.67 -1.39
N PHE A 131 9.26 -20.61 -0.28
CA PHE A 131 9.95 -19.39 0.14
C PHE A 131 11.03 -18.93 -0.85
N ALA A 132 11.80 -19.86 -1.39
CA ALA A 132 12.77 -19.53 -2.44
C ALA A 132 12.07 -18.97 -3.68
N LEU A 133 10.95 -19.56 -4.11
CA LEU A 133 10.12 -19.06 -5.22
C LEU A 133 9.50 -17.70 -4.91
N ALA A 134 9.05 -17.47 -3.68
CA ALA A 134 8.54 -16.16 -3.24
C ALA A 134 9.63 -15.09 -3.33
N LEU A 135 10.84 -15.41 -2.87
CA LEU A 135 11.98 -14.49 -2.91
C LEU A 135 12.40 -14.17 -4.35
N THR A 136 12.47 -15.16 -5.23
CA THR A 136 12.81 -14.93 -6.65
C THR A 136 11.72 -14.13 -7.35
N LEU A 137 10.45 -14.46 -7.14
CA LEU A 137 9.32 -13.73 -7.71
C LEU A 137 9.27 -12.28 -7.21
N SER A 138 9.54 -12.05 -5.93
CA SER A 138 9.57 -10.71 -5.35
C SER A 138 10.64 -9.83 -5.98
N LYS A 139 11.84 -10.38 -6.18
CA LYS A 139 12.93 -9.69 -6.87
C LYS A 139 12.64 -9.44 -8.34
N ALA A 140 12.01 -10.40 -9.01
CA ALA A 140 11.67 -10.27 -10.42
C ALA A 140 10.59 -9.20 -10.61
N LEU A 141 9.55 -9.20 -9.78
CA LEU A 141 8.50 -8.18 -9.78
C LEU A 141 9.06 -6.80 -9.43
N SER A 142 9.89 -6.68 -8.38
CA SER A 142 10.48 -5.38 -8.01
C SER A 142 11.36 -4.79 -9.10
N ALA A 143 12.05 -5.64 -9.87
CA ALA A 143 12.86 -5.24 -11.01
C ALA A 143 12.07 -5.06 -12.33
N SER A 144 10.77 -5.36 -12.35
CA SER A 144 9.97 -5.28 -13.58
C SER A 144 9.75 -3.83 -14.02
N ASP A 145 9.65 -3.63 -15.34
CA ASP A 145 9.35 -2.32 -15.93
C ASP A 145 8.00 -1.77 -15.46
N LEU A 146 7.02 -2.65 -15.21
CA LEU A 146 5.69 -2.28 -14.72
C LEU A 146 5.76 -1.63 -13.33
N VAL A 147 6.48 -2.26 -12.40
CA VAL A 147 6.70 -1.72 -11.05
C VAL A 147 7.54 -0.45 -11.11
N SER A 148 8.61 -0.46 -11.89
CA SER A 148 9.49 0.69 -12.07
C SER A 148 8.73 1.90 -12.63
N ASP A 149 7.90 1.72 -13.66
CA ASP A 149 7.05 2.77 -14.22
C ASP A 149 6.02 3.28 -13.22
N ALA A 150 5.39 2.38 -12.44
CA ALA A 150 4.43 2.78 -11.41
C ALA A 150 5.09 3.63 -10.34
N VAL A 151 6.27 3.24 -9.88
CA VAL A 151 7.09 3.95 -8.90
C VAL A 151 7.55 5.29 -9.46
N ILE A 152 8.13 5.32 -10.67
CA ILE A 152 8.62 6.54 -11.34
C ILE A 152 7.48 7.52 -11.61
N LYS A 153 6.29 7.06 -12.01
CA LYS A 153 5.12 7.93 -12.21
C LYS A 153 4.63 8.55 -10.90
N ARG A 154 4.79 7.84 -9.77
CA ARG A 154 4.39 8.31 -8.43
C ARG A 154 5.52 9.08 -7.72
N LEU A 155 6.77 8.95 -8.17
CA LEU A 155 7.85 9.88 -7.83
C LEU A 155 7.72 11.16 -8.67
N SER A 156 7.68 12.32 -8.00
CA SER A 156 7.59 13.60 -8.70
C SER A 156 8.77 13.82 -9.64
N LYS A 157 8.52 14.27 -10.87
CA LYS A 157 9.53 14.95 -11.68
C LYS A 157 9.98 16.22 -10.92
N ARG A 158 11.26 16.53 -10.97
CA ARG A 158 11.92 17.66 -10.28
C ARG A 158 11.15 18.97 -10.54
N THR A 159 10.59 19.60 -9.50
CA THR A 159 9.83 20.86 -9.59
C THR A 159 10.41 21.95 -8.68
N PRO A 160 10.14 23.26 -8.94
CA PRO A 160 10.67 24.38 -8.17
C PRO A 160 10.34 24.33 -6.67
N ALA A 161 11.18 24.94 -5.82
CA ALA A 161 11.19 24.76 -4.35
C ALA A 161 9.85 25.01 -3.60
N ILE A 162 9.04 26.00 -3.99
CA ILE A 162 7.71 26.24 -3.36
C ILE A 162 6.70 25.15 -3.75
N VAL A 163 6.78 24.64 -4.98
CA VAL A 163 5.98 23.52 -5.46
C VAL A 163 6.41 22.23 -4.76
N MET A 164 7.70 22.10 -4.43
CA MET A 164 8.26 20.98 -3.69
C MET A 164 7.63 20.83 -2.29
N ALA A 165 7.43 21.91 -1.52
CA ALA A 165 6.85 21.80 -0.18
C ALA A 165 5.40 21.27 -0.21
N LEU A 166 4.55 21.80 -1.08
CA LEU A 166 3.18 21.31 -1.25
C LEU A 166 3.13 19.90 -1.86
N GLN A 167 4.07 19.57 -2.76
CA GLN A 167 4.21 18.20 -3.28
C GLN A 167 4.65 17.22 -2.20
N LEU A 168 5.54 17.61 -1.28
CA LEU A 168 5.96 16.78 -0.16
C LEU A 168 4.75 16.45 0.72
N PHE A 169 4.04 17.46 1.24
CA PHE A 169 2.82 17.23 2.03
C PHE A 169 1.74 16.47 1.23
N GLY A 170 1.65 16.72 -0.07
CA GLY A 170 0.71 16.05 -0.96
C GLY A 170 1.03 14.57 -1.17
N SER A 171 2.31 14.22 -1.29
CA SER A 171 2.79 12.85 -1.43
C SER A 171 2.55 12.04 -0.17
N GLU A 172 2.83 12.62 1.00
CA GLU A 172 2.56 11.98 2.27
C GLU A 172 1.06 11.72 2.46
N GLN A 173 0.21 12.65 1.99
CA GLN A 173 -1.24 12.47 2.07
C GLN A 173 -1.69 11.28 1.23
N LYS A 174 -1.12 11.11 0.04
CA LYS A 174 -1.40 9.97 -0.84
C LYS A 174 -0.88 8.67 -0.22
N CYS A 175 0.30 8.67 0.39
CA CYS A 175 0.84 7.55 1.16
C CYS A 175 -0.11 7.12 2.30
N ALA A 176 -0.55 8.08 3.12
CA ALA A 176 -1.46 7.81 4.22
C ALA A 176 -2.83 7.29 3.73
N ILE A 177 -3.35 7.80 2.61
CA ILE A 177 -4.59 7.29 2.02
C ILE A 177 -4.41 5.86 1.50
N ALA A 178 -3.34 5.58 0.77
CA ALA A 178 -3.06 4.25 0.22
C ALA A 178 -2.87 3.20 1.33
N ALA A 179 -2.11 3.51 2.38
CA ALA A 179 -1.95 2.63 3.53
C ALA A 179 -3.29 2.32 4.23
N ARG A 180 -4.20 3.30 4.30
CA ARG A 180 -5.56 3.09 4.85
C ARG A 180 -6.42 2.22 3.92
N GLN A 181 -6.32 2.42 2.61
CA GLN A 181 -7.00 1.56 1.63
C GLN A 181 -6.50 0.12 1.71
N LEU A 182 -5.19 -0.07 1.89
CA LEU A 182 -4.63 -1.39 2.13
C LEU A 182 -5.18 -2.01 3.41
N LYS A 183 -5.27 -1.24 4.51
CA LYS A 183 -5.88 -1.73 5.76
C LYS A 183 -7.33 -2.23 5.57
N THR A 184 -8.06 -1.65 4.62
CA THR A 184 -9.42 -2.12 4.29
C THR A 184 -9.44 -3.30 3.32
N LEU A 185 -8.46 -3.39 2.41
CA LEU A 185 -8.35 -4.45 1.40
C LEU A 185 -7.81 -5.76 1.99
N ASP A 186 -6.75 -5.65 2.78
CA ASP A 186 -6.08 -6.77 3.45
C ASP A 186 -5.50 -6.29 4.79
N PRO A 187 -6.25 -6.44 5.90
CA PRO A 187 -5.81 -6.03 7.23
C PRO A 187 -4.57 -6.79 7.72
N SER A 188 -4.42 -8.05 7.33
CA SER A 188 -3.31 -8.91 7.73
C SER A 188 -2.02 -8.42 7.10
N TYR A 189 -2.05 -8.17 5.79
CA TYR A 189 -0.89 -7.65 5.08
C TYR A 189 -0.53 -6.22 5.53
N TYR A 190 -1.53 -5.38 5.78
CA TYR A 190 -1.31 -4.05 6.38
C TYR A 190 -0.55 -4.14 7.71
N ALA A 191 -0.92 -5.07 8.60
CA ALA A 191 -0.26 -5.23 9.89
C ALA A 191 1.20 -5.67 9.74
N ILE A 192 1.50 -6.52 8.76
CA ILE A 192 2.87 -6.95 8.44
C ILE A 192 3.70 -5.74 7.98
N LEU A 193 3.21 -4.95 7.02
CA LEU A 193 3.92 -3.76 6.55
C LEU A 193 4.09 -2.69 7.63
N TYR A 194 3.08 -2.53 8.49
CA TYR A 194 3.13 -1.59 9.61
C TYR A 194 4.23 -1.97 10.62
N ASN A 195 4.34 -3.27 10.94
CA ASN A 195 5.39 -3.77 11.82
C ASN A 195 6.79 -3.68 11.18
N ALA A 196 6.86 -3.82 9.86
CA ALA A 196 8.09 -3.61 9.08
C ALA A 196 8.39 -2.12 8.82
N GLU A 197 7.53 -1.21 9.29
CA GLU A 197 7.66 0.24 9.13
C GLU A 197 7.73 0.70 7.66
N VAL A 198 7.07 0.00 6.74
CA VAL A 198 7.08 0.27 5.27
C VAL A 198 5.68 0.51 4.70
N GLU A 199 4.65 0.59 5.54
CA GLU A 199 3.26 0.64 5.09
C GLU A 199 2.93 1.89 4.28
N MET A 200 3.57 3.03 4.57
CA MET A 200 3.35 4.26 3.82
C MET A 200 3.90 4.17 2.39
N LEU A 201 4.91 3.34 2.16
CA LEU A 201 5.50 3.12 0.83
C LEU A 201 4.61 2.26 -0.08
N TYR A 202 3.57 1.62 0.46
CA TYR A 202 2.59 0.88 -0.32
C TYR A 202 2.02 1.71 -1.47
N TYR A 203 1.91 3.04 -1.28
CA TYR A 203 1.50 3.94 -2.36
C TYR A 203 2.31 3.75 -3.65
N PHE A 204 3.59 3.43 -3.63
CA PHE A 204 4.35 3.31 -4.88
C PHE A 204 4.01 2.04 -5.68
N ILE A 205 3.55 0.99 -5.02
CA ILE A 205 3.30 -0.33 -5.61
C ILE A 205 1.82 -0.73 -5.63
N ASP A 206 0.96 0.09 -5.03
CA ASP A 206 -0.49 -0.06 -4.95
C ASP A 206 -1.19 -0.43 -6.28
N PRO A 207 -0.85 0.15 -7.47
CA PRO A 207 -1.49 -0.25 -8.73
C PRO A 207 -1.37 -1.74 -9.05
N ILE A 208 -0.27 -2.34 -8.62
CA ILE A 208 0.10 -3.71 -8.96
C ILE A 208 -0.32 -4.62 -7.81
N LEU A 209 0.08 -4.28 -6.59
CA LEU A 209 -0.17 -5.15 -5.44
C LEU A 209 -1.66 -5.22 -5.08
N SER A 210 -2.44 -4.16 -5.28
CA SER A 210 -3.89 -4.23 -5.06
C SER A 210 -4.59 -5.19 -6.03
N ASP A 211 -4.12 -5.29 -7.27
CA ASP A 211 -4.66 -6.24 -8.24
C ASP A 211 -4.22 -7.66 -7.88
N VAL A 212 -2.94 -7.87 -7.59
CA VAL A 212 -2.38 -9.14 -7.10
C VAL A 212 -3.17 -9.67 -5.89
N ILE A 213 -3.45 -8.83 -4.90
CA ILE A 213 -4.26 -9.18 -3.71
C ILE A 213 -5.66 -9.63 -4.10
N LYS A 214 -6.34 -8.87 -4.97
CA LYS A 214 -7.70 -9.20 -5.42
C LYS A 214 -7.73 -10.50 -6.21
N GLN A 215 -6.77 -10.73 -7.12
CA GLN A 215 -6.68 -11.97 -7.88
C GLN A 215 -6.47 -13.17 -6.97
N TYR A 216 -5.60 -13.07 -5.97
CA TYR A 216 -5.41 -14.14 -4.98
C TYR A 216 -6.71 -14.42 -4.22
N GLN A 217 -7.34 -13.40 -3.65
CA GLN A 217 -8.57 -13.53 -2.86
C GLN A 217 -9.75 -14.08 -3.68
N MET A 218 -9.87 -13.74 -4.97
CA MET A 218 -10.99 -14.16 -5.82
C MET A 218 -10.77 -15.49 -6.54
N ARG A 219 -9.54 -15.78 -6.98
CA ARG A 219 -9.27 -16.88 -7.93
C ARG A 219 -8.35 -17.97 -7.39
N PHE A 220 -7.47 -17.66 -6.45
CA PHE A 220 -6.40 -18.57 -6.03
C PHE A 220 -6.33 -18.80 -4.53
N TYR A 221 -7.43 -18.55 -3.81
CA TYR A 221 -7.52 -18.69 -2.37
C TYR A 221 -6.98 -20.07 -1.93
N ASN A 222 -5.99 -20.06 -1.03
CA ASN A 222 -5.27 -21.24 -0.52
C ASN A 222 -4.45 -22.06 -1.55
N ASN A 223 -4.31 -21.60 -2.79
CA ASN A 223 -3.57 -22.28 -3.85
C ASN A 223 -2.39 -21.44 -4.36
N TYR A 224 -1.32 -21.41 -3.56
CA TYR A 224 -0.10 -20.65 -3.86
C TYR A 224 0.59 -21.09 -5.15
N ASP A 225 0.60 -22.41 -5.45
CA ASP A 225 1.36 -22.93 -6.59
C ASP A 225 0.71 -22.49 -7.93
N GLU A 226 -0.62 -22.45 -7.99
CA GLU A 226 -1.35 -21.94 -9.16
C GLU A 226 -1.26 -20.41 -9.27
N PHE A 227 -1.32 -19.71 -8.13
CA PHE A 227 -1.11 -18.27 -8.07
C PHE A 227 0.29 -17.87 -8.57
N TYR A 228 1.32 -18.60 -8.17
CA TYR A 228 2.69 -18.39 -8.63
C TYR A 228 2.79 -18.53 -10.16
N ALA A 229 2.21 -19.58 -10.72
CA ALA A 229 2.21 -19.80 -12.17
C ALA A 229 1.47 -18.69 -12.93
N TYR A 230 0.35 -18.21 -12.39
CA TYR A 230 -0.37 -17.07 -12.92
C TYR A 230 0.49 -15.80 -12.92
N LEU A 231 1.09 -15.44 -11.78
CA LEU A 231 1.93 -14.23 -11.68
C LEU A 231 3.12 -14.29 -12.63
N LYS A 232 3.77 -15.44 -12.72
CA LYS A 232 4.88 -15.69 -13.65
C LYS A 232 4.48 -15.40 -15.10
N SER A 233 3.34 -15.94 -15.54
CA SER A 233 2.86 -15.76 -16.91
C SER A 233 2.34 -14.34 -17.18
N HIS A 234 1.64 -13.73 -16.22
CA HIS A 234 0.97 -12.44 -16.40
C HIS A 234 1.94 -11.26 -16.37
N TYR A 235 2.94 -11.29 -15.49
CA TYR A 235 3.92 -10.23 -15.34
C TYR A 235 5.23 -10.49 -16.10
N HIS A 236 5.32 -11.61 -16.83
CA HIS A 236 6.49 -12.03 -17.62
C HIS A 236 7.80 -12.07 -16.79
N VAL A 237 7.72 -12.60 -15.58
CA VAL A 237 8.82 -12.70 -14.61
C VAL A 237 9.17 -14.14 -14.24
#